data_AF-A0A925VD99-F1
#
_entry.id   AF-A0A925VD99-F1
#
_cell.length_a   1.000
_cell.length_b   1.000
_cell.length_c   1.000
_cell.angle_alpha   90.00
_cell.angle_beta   90.00
_cell.angle_gamma   90.00
#
_symmetry.space_group_name_H-M   'P 1'
#
loop_
_entity.id
_entity.type
_entity.pdbx_description
1 polymer ?
#
loop_
_entity_poly.entity_id
_entity_poly.type
_entity_poly.pdbx_seq_one_letter_code
_entity_poly.pdbx_strand_id
1 'polypeptide(L)'
;MAERKQVLAGHELFRTKMIRGFGFADDATQCIAPPPLDAAAIDPGKSLFVHDAPTLGSASGPFRLRRTLEQLATQTAPVASGVTADSIFLDLWDSQNTAPGAGGSHHCNDVASPSPGGDGGLNGYPVSCRAQDGAQASDATTQIGNYLPIALVNRFDLAHQGWRNCGEHRIIYGRTDGGGTHRNFIIFEAVLPNPKPGCRSACKPVAEFWAGLSTLSPSQRQGKLEKFFYEKNFLPGFAPVVHIDHYTAKGVGSTYGSSGSGQIRTNQFFQQPWMLKEFHLLLDCGSSPCAFEVVPTMVKVNPFGELWDQGIADGAGVFAARAQAFQADLLAGTPTGVQQLASASFDGITYPVDLLFDAAESEAQNGDAPDDFLDVFDRSSAATGFHADFSAAATATGFTADQLVGRATAQSCAGCHQPAGFGPSGGLTSPGAIGNATLVDGTTRDSWPNSLGFVHVSEQLSGTEFPISPALVDVFLPSRKTNLVTRLQEETCACKQTFASLPGPARTKAMEIQERIGARTKERIDALRRRAEKSMVRPPRDPKQLLKLRRELGSSLADLERSGEQELARALVEANITMAPHGLDVTVQPDRVEGVAGDAKQARARRQQHVLDQLAAEPPRRTVNGSFRVH
;
A
#
# COMPACT_ATOMS: atom_id res chain seq x y z
N MET A 1 30.36 -4.15 14.25
CA MET A 1 29.29 -3.14 14.01
C MET A 1 29.60 -2.16 12.87
N ALA A 2 30.82 -2.11 12.31
CA ALA A 2 31.13 -1.32 11.10
C ALA A 2 30.53 -1.89 9.78
N GLU A 3 29.79 -3.00 9.84
CA GLU A 3 29.32 -3.75 8.67
C GLU A 3 27.84 -3.49 8.32
N ARG A 4 27.13 -2.64 9.08
CA ARG A 4 25.70 -2.35 8.85
C ARG A 4 25.39 -1.06 8.09
N LYS A 5 26.39 -0.30 7.61
CA LYS A 5 26.23 0.94 6.82
C LYS A 5 25.57 0.76 5.42
N GLN A 6 24.86 -0.33 5.18
CA GLN A 6 24.36 -0.73 3.85
C GLN A 6 22.96 -1.36 3.87
N VAL A 7 22.12 -1.16 4.89
CA VAL A 7 20.80 -1.83 4.92
C VAL A 7 19.96 -1.41 3.70
N LEU A 8 19.85 -0.11 3.43
CA LEU A 8 19.15 0.40 2.24
C LEU A 8 19.81 0.02 0.91
N ALA A 9 21.15 0.04 0.84
CA ALA A 9 21.88 -0.37 -0.36
C ALA A 9 21.73 -1.88 -0.64
N GLY A 10 21.74 -2.70 0.41
CA GLY A 10 21.48 -4.14 0.37
C GLY A 10 20.04 -4.43 -0.02
N HIS A 11 19.09 -3.67 0.51
CA HIS A 11 17.68 -3.72 0.13
C HIS A 11 17.47 -3.38 -1.35
N GLU A 12 18.15 -2.36 -1.88
CA GLU A 12 18.10 -2.03 -3.30
C GLU A 12 18.71 -3.11 -4.21
N LEU A 13 19.83 -3.72 -3.79
CA LEU A 13 20.43 -4.86 -4.49
C LEU A 13 19.49 -6.07 -4.48
N PHE A 14 18.90 -6.38 -3.33
CA PHE A 14 17.94 -7.47 -3.17
C PHE A 14 16.68 -7.25 -4.02
N ARG A 15 16.11 -6.03 -4.00
CA ARG A 15 14.99 -5.61 -4.85
C ARG A 15 15.30 -5.79 -6.33
N THR A 16 16.47 -5.32 -6.77
CA THR A 16 16.91 -5.45 -8.17
C THR A 16 17.08 -6.91 -8.58
N LYS A 17 17.64 -7.74 -7.70
CA LYS A 17 17.77 -9.20 -7.91
C LYS A 17 16.41 -9.87 -8.05
N MET A 18 15.45 -9.53 -7.18
CA MET A 18 14.08 -10.05 -7.25
C MET A 18 13.38 -9.65 -8.56
N ILE A 19 13.50 -8.38 -8.97
CA ILE A 19 12.89 -7.91 -10.24
C ILE A 19 13.41 -8.70 -11.44
N ARG A 20 14.71 -9.01 -11.47
CA ARG A 20 15.30 -9.84 -12.53
C ARG A 20 14.84 -11.31 -12.49
N GLY A 21 14.38 -11.77 -11.33
CA GLY A 21 13.82 -13.11 -11.13
C GLY A 21 12.35 -13.22 -11.53
N PHE A 22 11.68 -12.13 -11.89
CA PHE A 22 10.28 -12.17 -12.28
C PHE A 22 10.05 -12.97 -13.56
N GLY A 23 8.92 -13.67 -13.58
CA GLY A 23 8.58 -14.65 -14.62
C GLY A 23 8.22 -14.08 -15.97
N PHE A 24 7.89 -12.78 -16.02
CA PHE A 24 7.38 -12.14 -17.21
C PHE A 24 8.01 -10.77 -17.47
N ALA A 25 7.91 -10.32 -18.71
CA ALA A 25 8.23 -8.96 -19.13
C ALA A 25 7.33 -8.54 -20.31
N ASP A 26 7.23 -7.23 -20.56
CA ASP A 26 6.64 -6.73 -21.81
C ASP A 26 7.49 -7.21 -23.02
N ASP A 27 6.85 -7.75 -24.06
CA ASP A 27 7.46 -7.97 -25.36
C ASP A 27 7.37 -6.70 -26.21
N ALA A 28 8.43 -5.90 -26.17
CA ALA A 28 8.56 -4.65 -26.93
C ALA A 28 8.33 -4.82 -28.45
N THR A 29 8.45 -6.03 -29.00
CA THR A 29 8.23 -6.29 -30.44
C THR A 29 6.75 -6.49 -30.81
N GLN A 30 5.89 -6.68 -29.80
CA GLN A 30 4.48 -7.02 -29.92
C GLN A 30 3.61 -6.04 -29.12
N CYS A 31 3.84 -4.75 -29.33
CA CYS A 31 3.09 -3.67 -28.68
C CYS A 31 2.02 -3.05 -29.58
N ILE A 32 0.98 -2.48 -28.97
CA ILE A 32 -0.07 -1.72 -29.64
C ILE A 32 -0.18 -0.37 -28.91
N ALA A 33 -0.02 0.72 -29.66
CA ALA A 33 -0.25 2.05 -29.14
C ALA A 33 -1.75 2.23 -28.82
N PRO A 34 -2.12 2.65 -27.60
CA PRO A 34 -3.51 2.95 -27.29
C PRO A 34 -3.95 4.26 -27.97
N PRO A 35 -5.24 4.41 -28.29
CA PRO A 35 -5.81 5.72 -28.65
C PRO A 35 -5.44 6.78 -27.59
N PRO A 36 -5.06 8.02 -27.93
CA PRO A 36 -4.71 9.04 -26.94
C PRO A 36 -5.92 9.37 -26.05
N LEU A 37 -5.69 9.58 -24.75
CA LEU A 37 -6.72 9.96 -23.78
C LEU A 37 -6.35 11.28 -23.14
N ASP A 38 -7.26 12.24 -23.22
CA ASP A 38 -7.15 13.51 -22.52
C ASP A 38 -7.33 13.29 -21.01
N ALA A 39 -6.50 13.93 -20.20
CA ALA A 39 -6.67 13.93 -18.75
C ALA A 39 -8.06 14.45 -18.35
N ALA A 40 -8.64 15.40 -19.08
CA ALA A 40 -10.00 15.90 -18.82
C ALA A 40 -11.08 14.80 -18.85
N ALA A 41 -10.83 13.66 -19.51
CA ALA A 41 -11.74 12.52 -19.52
C ALA A 41 -11.76 11.72 -18.20
N ILE A 42 -10.81 11.97 -17.30
CA ILE A 42 -10.73 11.34 -15.99
C ILE A 42 -11.25 12.30 -14.92
N ASP A 43 -12.34 11.92 -14.29
CA ASP A 43 -12.90 12.54 -13.10
C ASP A 43 -12.29 11.88 -11.84
N PRO A 44 -11.43 12.58 -11.07
CA PRO A 44 -10.81 12.01 -9.88
C PRO A 44 -11.81 11.49 -8.84
N GLY A 45 -12.94 12.18 -8.64
CA GLY A 45 -13.97 11.79 -7.69
C GLY A 45 -14.75 10.54 -8.10
N LYS A 46 -14.57 10.06 -9.33
CA LYS A 46 -15.22 8.86 -9.87
C LYS A 46 -14.25 7.71 -10.14
N SER A 47 -12.97 8.02 -10.41
CA SER A 47 -11.98 7.06 -10.90
C SER A 47 -10.75 6.89 -10.00
N LEU A 48 -10.53 7.78 -9.05
CA LEU A 48 -9.37 7.74 -8.16
C LEU A 48 -9.75 7.69 -6.69
N PHE A 49 -10.77 8.45 -6.31
CA PHE A 49 -11.25 8.53 -4.94
C PHE A 49 -12.77 8.65 -5.00
N VAL A 50 -13.47 7.51 -5.01
CA VAL A 50 -14.93 7.48 -5.08
C VAL A 50 -15.48 7.76 -3.69
N HIS A 51 -16.03 8.96 -3.48
CA HIS A 51 -16.54 9.43 -2.18
C HIS A 51 -18.01 9.89 -2.24
N ASP A 52 -18.75 9.53 -3.29
CA ASP A 52 -20.18 9.83 -3.42
C ASP A 52 -21.07 8.73 -2.82
N ALA A 53 -22.01 9.12 -1.95
CA ALA A 53 -22.92 8.21 -1.28
C ALA A 53 -23.78 7.36 -2.24
N PRO A 54 -24.28 7.89 -3.37
CA PRO A 54 -25.03 7.08 -4.33
C PRO A 54 -24.24 5.89 -4.90
N THR A 55 -22.92 6.01 -5.06
CA THR A 55 -22.06 4.90 -5.48
C THR A 55 -21.71 3.97 -4.31
N LEU A 56 -21.35 4.53 -3.16
CA LEU A 56 -20.91 3.77 -1.98
C LEU A 56 -22.05 2.97 -1.32
N GLY A 57 -23.28 3.46 -1.44
CA GLY A 57 -24.45 2.90 -0.77
C GLY A 57 -24.52 3.28 0.71
N SER A 58 -25.53 2.73 1.40
CA SER A 58 -25.76 2.95 2.83
C SER A 58 -25.18 1.80 3.68
N ALA A 59 -25.51 1.76 4.98
CA ALA A 59 -25.18 0.64 5.87
C ALA A 59 -25.66 -0.74 5.35
N SER A 60 -26.68 -0.75 4.49
CA SER A 60 -27.21 -1.96 3.85
C SER A 60 -26.70 -2.17 2.42
N GLY A 61 -25.84 -1.28 1.93
CA GLY A 61 -25.29 -1.30 0.57
C GLY A 61 -24.20 -2.35 0.36
N PRO A 62 -23.70 -2.48 -0.88
CA PRO A 62 -22.77 -3.53 -1.26
C PRO A 62 -21.37 -3.37 -0.66
N PHE A 63 -21.01 -2.18 -0.16
CA PHE A 63 -19.69 -1.94 0.43
C PHE A 63 -19.69 -1.89 1.96
N ARG A 64 -20.79 -2.25 2.65
CA ARG A 64 -20.86 -2.26 4.12
C ARG A 64 -19.72 -3.06 4.76
N LEU A 65 -19.19 -2.61 5.91
CA LEU A 65 -18.05 -3.25 6.60
C LEU A 65 -18.30 -4.74 6.83
N ARG A 66 -19.51 -5.10 7.26
CA ARG A 66 -19.93 -6.49 7.45
C ARG A 66 -19.63 -7.37 6.23
N ARG A 67 -19.86 -6.89 5.01
CA ARG A 67 -19.62 -7.67 3.79
C ARG A 67 -18.12 -7.89 3.51
N THR A 68 -17.29 -6.89 3.78
CA THR A 68 -15.83 -7.04 3.69
C THR A 68 -15.33 -8.11 4.66
N LEU A 69 -15.81 -8.08 5.89
CA LEU A 69 -15.44 -9.07 6.91
C LEU A 69 -16.02 -10.47 6.59
N GLU A 70 -17.26 -10.55 6.09
CA GLU A 70 -17.88 -11.80 5.62
C GLU A 70 -17.11 -12.43 4.45
N GLN A 71 -16.62 -11.61 3.52
CA GLN A 71 -15.79 -12.07 2.40
C GLN A 71 -14.50 -12.71 2.91
N LEU A 72 -13.80 -12.06 3.84
CA LEU A 72 -12.58 -12.60 4.46
C LEU A 72 -12.88 -13.90 5.22
N ALA A 73 -13.91 -13.91 6.06
CA ALA A 73 -14.35 -15.10 6.79
C ALA A 73 -14.66 -16.27 5.84
N THR A 74 -15.39 -16.01 4.75
CA THR A 74 -15.74 -17.02 3.74
C THR A 74 -14.52 -17.62 3.07
N GLN A 75 -13.48 -16.82 2.79
CA GLN A 75 -12.23 -17.29 2.20
C GLN A 75 -11.46 -18.20 3.17
N THR A 76 -11.53 -17.93 4.48
CA THR A 76 -10.85 -18.73 5.52
C THR A 76 -11.58 -20.00 5.94
N ALA A 77 -12.91 -20.03 5.78
CA ALA A 77 -13.76 -21.12 6.25
C ALA A 77 -13.35 -22.55 5.81
N PRO A 78 -12.72 -22.77 4.63
CA PRO A 78 -12.24 -24.10 4.25
C PRO A 78 -11.12 -24.67 5.13
N VAL A 79 -10.40 -23.83 5.89
CA VAL A 79 -9.16 -24.20 6.60
C VAL A 79 -9.12 -23.75 8.06
N ALA A 80 -9.88 -22.70 8.43
CA ALA A 80 -10.06 -22.24 9.80
C ALA A 80 -11.54 -22.33 10.21
N SER A 81 -11.79 -22.83 11.42
CA SER A 81 -13.15 -22.95 11.97
C SER A 81 -13.50 -21.74 12.84
N GLY A 82 -14.77 -21.29 12.80
CA GLY A 82 -15.27 -20.27 13.72
C GLY A 82 -14.96 -18.81 13.32
N VAL A 83 -14.27 -18.59 12.20
CA VAL A 83 -14.03 -17.25 11.66
C VAL A 83 -15.33 -16.69 11.10
N THR A 84 -15.76 -15.55 11.63
CA THR A 84 -16.97 -14.83 11.21
C THR A 84 -16.66 -13.34 11.08
N ALA A 85 -17.56 -12.57 10.49
CA ALA A 85 -17.39 -11.12 10.45
C ALA A 85 -17.26 -10.50 11.85
N ASP A 86 -18.06 -11.00 12.81
CA ASP A 86 -18.06 -10.51 14.18
C ASP A 86 -16.76 -10.89 14.90
N SER A 87 -16.23 -12.10 14.69
CA SER A 87 -14.95 -12.50 15.31
C SER A 87 -13.77 -11.68 14.77
N ILE A 88 -13.71 -11.39 13.47
CA ILE A 88 -12.64 -10.56 12.89
C ILE A 88 -12.69 -9.13 13.47
N PHE A 89 -13.89 -8.56 13.58
CA PHE A 89 -14.05 -7.23 14.17
C PHE A 89 -13.70 -7.20 15.65
N LEU A 90 -14.12 -8.24 16.39
CA LEU A 90 -13.78 -8.41 17.79
C LEU A 90 -12.26 -8.46 17.96
N ASP A 91 -11.57 -9.32 17.21
CA ASP A 91 -10.11 -9.47 17.26
C ASP A 91 -9.37 -8.16 16.95
N LEU A 92 -9.85 -7.42 15.96
CA LEU A 92 -9.28 -6.12 15.60
C LEU A 92 -9.33 -5.13 16.78
N TRP A 93 -10.48 -4.99 17.44
CA TRP A 93 -10.64 -4.00 18.51
C TRP A 93 -10.14 -4.50 19.87
N ASP A 94 -10.17 -5.81 20.11
CA ASP A 94 -9.67 -6.37 21.36
C ASP A 94 -8.15 -6.23 21.51
N SER A 95 -7.44 -6.08 20.39
CA SER A 95 -6.01 -5.69 20.37
C SER A 95 -5.68 -4.38 21.10
N GLN A 96 -6.69 -3.57 21.38
CA GLN A 96 -6.54 -2.33 22.15
C GLN A 96 -6.65 -2.54 23.67
N ASN A 97 -7.15 -3.71 24.11
CA ASN A 97 -7.36 -4.03 25.51
C ASN A 97 -6.15 -4.78 26.09
N THR A 98 -5.97 -4.66 27.40
CA THR A 98 -5.04 -5.52 28.15
C THR A 98 -5.59 -6.94 28.23
N ALA A 99 -4.71 -7.95 28.19
CA ALA A 99 -5.09 -9.34 28.43
C ALA A 99 -5.77 -9.52 29.80
N PRO A 100 -6.80 -10.38 29.92
CA PRO A 100 -7.26 -11.35 28.92
C PRO A 100 -8.30 -10.85 27.91
N GLY A 101 -8.64 -9.55 27.90
CA GLY A 101 -9.54 -8.93 26.90
C GLY A 101 -10.95 -9.54 26.81
N ALA A 102 -11.63 -9.23 25.72
CA ALA A 102 -12.95 -9.77 25.36
C ALA A 102 -12.86 -10.97 24.39
N GLY A 103 -11.72 -11.15 23.73
CA GLY A 103 -11.46 -12.17 22.71
C GLY A 103 -10.28 -13.08 23.04
N GLY A 104 -10.00 -14.01 22.11
CA GLY A 104 -8.83 -14.89 22.21
C GLY A 104 -7.56 -14.33 21.56
N SER A 105 -7.68 -13.20 20.86
CA SER A 105 -6.67 -12.63 19.97
C SER A 105 -5.61 -11.81 20.71
N HIS A 106 -4.81 -11.05 19.96
CA HIS A 106 -3.76 -10.17 20.45
C HIS A 106 -4.31 -9.13 21.42
N HIS A 107 -3.46 -8.74 22.37
CA HIS A 107 -3.68 -7.66 23.33
C HIS A 107 -2.49 -6.71 23.28
N CYS A 108 -2.73 -5.42 23.57
CA CYS A 108 -1.70 -4.39 23.56
C CYS A 108 -0.51 -4.68 24.51
N ASN A 109 -0.72 -5.50 25.54
CA ASN A 109 0.29 -5.87 26.55
C ASN A 109 0.76 -7.34 26.44
N ASP A 110 0.52 -8.01 25.31
CA ASP A 110 1.01 -9.37 25.06
C ASP A 110 2.55 -9.43 24.99
N VAL A 111 3.18 -8.34 24.56
CA VAL A 111 4.63 -8.16 24.57
C VAL A 111 4.97 -7.06 25.58
N ALA A 112 6.02 -7.28 26.38
CA ALA A 112 6.45 -6.30 27.38
C ALA A 112 6.98 -5.03 26.71
N SER A 113 6.69 -3.87 27.30
CA SER A 113 7.21 -2.59 26.82
C SER A 113 8.74 -2.55 26.90
N PRO A 114 9.44 -2.06 25.86
CA PRO A 114 10.90 -1.88 25.86
C PRO A 114 11.35 -0.70 26.73
N SER A 115 10.44 0.21 27.10
CA SER A 115 10.73 1.41 27.88
C SER A 115 9.65 1.66 28.96
N PRO A 116 9.98 2.37 30.05
CA PRO A 116 8.99 2.83 31.02
C PRO A 116 7.92 3.70 30.34
N GLY A 117 6.65 3.58 30.77
CA GLY A 117 5.54 4.40 30.29
C GLY A 117 4.69 3.78 29.18
N GLY A 118 5.17 2.75 28.48
CA GLY A 118 4.34 1.95 27.56
C GLY A 118 3.59 0.83 28.29
N ASP A 119 2.36 0.54 27.86
CA ASP A 119 1.57 -0.58 28.39
C ASP A 119 2.06 -1.94 27.84
N GLY A 120 2.67 -1.92 26.66
CA GLY A 120 3.30 -3.06 26.01
C GLY A 120 4.32 -2.64 24.95
N GLY A 121 4.77 -3.59 24.15
CA GLY A 121 5.80 -3.37 23.13
C GLY A 121 5.39 -3.92 21.76
N LEU A 122 5.83 -3.26 20.69
CA LEU A 122 5.67 -3.74 19.32
C LEU A 122 6.81 -3.20 18.46
N ASN A 123 7.41 -4.06 17.65
CA ASN A 123 8.61 -3.73 16.86
C ASN A 123 9.78 -3.16 17.70
N GLY A 124 9.79 -3.43 19.01
CA GLY A 124 10.76 -2.86 19.95
C GLY A 124 10.53 -1.39 20.32
N TYR A 125 9.32 -0.86 20.10
CA TYR A 125 8.86 0.45 20.59
C TYR A 125 7.68 0.29 21.56
N PRO A 126 7.43 1.27 22.46
CA PRO A 126 6.28 1.22 23.35
C PRO A 126 4.95 1.28 22.58
N VAL A 127 3.92 0.65 23.16
CA VAL A 127 2.53 0.71 22.70
C VAL A 127 1.63 1.15 23.84
N SER A 128 0.68 2.02 23.52
CA SER A 128 -0.40 2.45 24.39
C SER A 128 -1.62 1.53 24.24
N CYS A 129 -2.14 1.03 25.37
CA CYS A 129 -3.45 0.38 25.43
C CYS A 129 -4.56 1.43 25.36
N ARG A 130 -5.64 1.08 24.68
CA ARG A 130 -6.73 2.01 24.37
C ARG A 130 -8.07 1.39 24.70
N ALA A 131 -8.33 1.23 25.99
CA ALA A 131 -9.52 0.54 26.49
C ALA A 131 -10.84 1.16 25.97
N GLN A 132 -10.89 2.48 25.72
CA GLN A 132 -12.10 3.11 25.16
C GLN A 132 -12.30 2.75 23.68
N ASP A 133 -11.22 2.67 22.90
CA ASP A 133 -11.27 2.15 21.52
C ASP A 133 -11.58 0.65 21.52
N GLY A 134 -11.00 -0.10 22.45
CA GLY A 134 -11.16 -1.55 22.60
C GLY A 134 -12.50 -2.00 23.14
N ALA A 135 -13.28 -1.11 23.78
CA ALA A 135 -14.66 -1.37 24.17
C ALA A 135 -15.55 -1.76 22.98
N GLN A 136 -15.15 -1.40 21.76
CA GLN A 136 -15.83 -1.81 20.53
C GLN A 136 -15.84 -3.34 20.32
N ALA A 137 -14.94 -4.09 20.95
CA ALA A 137 -14.93 -5.56 20.87
C ALA A 137 -16.15 -6.22 21.55
N SER A 138 -16.81 -5.54 22.51
CA SER A 138 -17.84 -6.14 23.38
C SER A 138 -19.20 -6.44 22.71
N ASP A 139 -19.52 -5.79 21.59
CA ASP A 139 -20.75 -6.04 20.79
C ASP A 139 -20.46 -5.88 19.29
N ALA A 140 -19.58 -6.73 18.76
CA ALA A 140 -19.14 -6.66 17.37
C ALA A 140 -20.32 -6.56 16.38
N THR A 141 -21.42 -7.28 16.63
CA THR A 141 -22.60 -7.27 15.76
C THR A 141 -23.16 -5.87 15.55
N THR A 142 -23.42 -5.16 16.64
CA THR A 142 -23.91 -3.78 16.64
C THR A 142 -22.83 -2.83 16.16
N GLN A 143 -21.61 -2.96 16.68
CA GLN A 143 -20.52 -2.01 16.40
C GLN A 143 -20.11 -2.02 14.92
N ILE A 144 -20.14 -3.15 14.22
CA ILE A 144 -19.91 -3.21 12.77
C ILE A 144 -20.93 -2.35 12.00
N GLY A 145 -22.19 -2.32 12.45
CA GLY A 145 -23.27 -1.58 11.80
C GLY A 145 -23.11 -0.06 11.84
N ASN A 146 -22.23 0.44 12.72
CA ASN A 146 -21.97 1.85 12.92
C ASN A 146 -20.96 2.45 11.92
N TYR A 147 -20.30 1.59 11.15
CA TYR A 147 -19.32 1.97 10.14
C TYR A 147 -19.96 2.01 8.74
N LEU A 148 -19.88 3.17 8.09
CA LEU A 148 -20.29 3.35 6.70
C LEU A 148 -19.07 3.36 5.77
N PRO A 149 -19.19 2.81 4.56
CA PRO A 149 -18.18 3.05 3.53
C PRO A 149 -18.22 4.53 3.13
N ILE A 150 -17.09 5.23 3.27
CA ILE A 150 -16.98 6.65 2.97
C ILE A 150 -16.08 6.93 1.76
N ALA A 151 -15.25 5.96 1.37
CA ALA A 151 -14.49 6.04 0.13
C ALA A 151 -14.07 4.67 -0.42
N LEU A 152 -13.98 4.59 -1.76
CA LEU A 152 -13.21 3.56 -2.47
C LEU A 152 -12.07 4.24 -3.21
N VAL A 153 -10.83 3.81 -2.96
CA VAL A 153 -9.64 4.52 -3.43
C VAL A 153 -8.83 3.66 -4.39
N ASN A 154 -8.40 4.26 -5.49
CA ASN A 154 -7.47 3.70 -6.44
C ASN A 154 -6.08 4.30 -6.26
N ARG A 155 -5.12 3.45 -5.88
CA ARG A 155 -3.70 3.78 -5.78
C ARG A 155 -2.87 2.98 -6.77
N PHE A 156 -3.27 3.02 -8.04
CA PHE A 156 -2.47 2.48 -9.15
C PHE A 156 -1.07 3.13 -9.22
N ASP A 157 -0.94 4.38 -8.75
CA ASP A 157 0.35 5.07 -8.59
C ASP A 157 1.31 4.35 -7.63
N LEU A 158 0.77 3.54 -6.71
CA LEU A 158 1.55 2.68 -5.81
C LEU A 158 1.94 1.33 -6.42
N ALA A 159 1.64 1.07 -7.71
CA ALA A 159 2.10 -0.15 -8.36
C ALA A 159 3.63 -0.27 -8.19
N HIS A 160 4.12 -1.48 -7.93
CA HIS A 160 5.54 -1.70 -7.73
C HIS A 160 6.33 -1.36 -9.01
N GLN A 161 7.52 -0.76 -8.89
CA GLN A 161 8.34 -0.35 -10.04
C GLN A 161 8.67 -1.51 -10.99
N GLY A 162 8.83 -2.73 -10.44
CA GLY A 162 9.01 -3.96 -11.21
C GLY A 162 7.71 -4.68 -11.60
N TRP A 163 6.55 -4.05 -11.44
CA TRP A 163 5.24 -4.58 -11.83
C TRP A 163 4.90 -5.95 -11.21
N ARG A 164 5.23 -6.17 -9.94
CA ARG A 164 4.80 -7.36 -9.18
C ARG A 164 3.33 -7.29 -8.76
N ASN A 165 2.81 -6.07 -8.65
CA ASN A 165 1.44 -5.75 -8.29
C ASN A 165 0.95 -4.57 -9.15
N CYS A 166 -0.36 -4.39 -9.20
CA CYS A 166 -1.06 -3.35 -9.95
C CYS A 166 -1.50 -2.19 -9.06
N GLY A 167 -0.75 -1.94 -7.98
CA GLY A 167 -1.03 -0.89 -7.02
C GLY A 167 -1.83 -1.37 -5.84
N GLU A 168 -2.43 -0.42 -5.16
CA GLU A 168 -3.23 -0.66 -3.97
C GLU A 168 -4.65 -0.12 -4.17
N HIS A 169 -5.64 -0.78 -3.57
CA HIS A 169 -7.04 -0.40 -3.68
C HIS A 169 -7.68 -0.46 -2.30
N ARG A 170 -8.36 0.61 -1.91
CA ARG A 170 -8.84 0.79 -0.54
C ARG A 170 -10.35 0.80 -0.42
N ILE A 171 -10.85 0.27 0.68
CA ILE A 171 -12.16 0.65 1.23
C ILE A 171 -11.92 1.38 2.55
N ILE A 172 -12.45 2.59 2.66
CA ILE A 172 -12.38 3.40 3.89
C ILE A 172 -13.75 3.36 4.56
N TYR A 173 -13.76 2.96 5.82
CA TYR A 173 -14.94 2.98 6.67
C TYR A 173 -14.81 4.09 7.71
N GLY A 174 -15.81 4.95 7.79
CA GLY A 174 -15.95 5.94 8.86
C GLY A 174 -17.09 5.55 9.79
N ARG A 175 -16.85 5.65 11.09
CA ARG A 175 -17.91 5.51 12.09
C ARG A 175 -18.82 6.75 12.04
N THR A 176 -20.13 6.54 12.06
CA THR A 176 -21.11 7.62 11.81
C THR A 176 -22.12 7.85 12.94
N ASP A 177 -22.17 6.96 13.93
CA ASP A 177 -22.93 7.18 15.15
C ASP A 177 -22.10 8.00 16.15
N GLY A 178 -22.77 8.90 16.89
CA GLY A 178 -22.14 9.59 18.02
C GLY A 178 -21.34 10.86 17.71
N GLY A 179 -21.27 11.31 16.45
CA GLY A 179 -20.70 12.61 16.08
C GLY A 179 -19.20 12.76 16.42
N GLY A 180 -18.77 13.99 16.71
CA GLY A 180 -17.34 14.32 16.88
C GLY A 180 -16.60 13.59 18.02
N THR A 181 -17.32 12.97 18.96
CA THR A 181 -16.76 12.29 20.15
C THR A 181 -16.64 10.78 20.00
N HIS A 182 -17.18 10.18 18.94
CA HIS A 182 -17.15 8.74 18.67
C HIS A 182 -16.60 8.46 17.27
N ARG A 183 -15.58 9.22 16.87
CA ARG A 183 -14.96 9.11 15.55
C ARG A 183 -13.99 7.94 15.54
N ASN A 184 -14.08 7.10 14.51
CA ASN A 184 -13.10 6.06 14.28
C ASN A 184 -13.15 5.64 12.81
N PHE A 185 -12.04 5.15 12.28
CA PHE A 185 -11.98 4.65 10.92
C PHE A 185 -11.32 3.30 10.85
N ILE A 186 -11.76 2.48 9.89
CA ILE A 186 -11.12 1.23 9.51
C ILE A 186 -10.83 1.32 8.01
N ILE A 187 -9.59 1.06 7.63
CA ILE A 187 -9.14 1.14 6.25
C ILE A 187 -8.59 -0.20 5.83
N PHE A 188 -9.16 -0.80 4.80
CA PHE A 188 -8.62 -1.97 4.15
C PHE A 188 -7.82 -1.50 2.94
N GLU A 189 -6.50 -1.70 2.96
CA GLU A 189 -5.56 -1.25 1.92
C GLU A 189 -4.96 -2.47 1.20
N ALA A 190 -5.72 -3.02 0.24
CA ALA A 190 -5.33 -4.25 -0.45
C ALA A 190 -4.31 -3.96 -1.55
N VAL A 191 -3.19 -4.69 -1.54
CA VAL A 191 -2.26 -4.73 -2.67
C VAL A 191 -2.77 -5.74 -3.69
N LEU A 192 -3.08 -5.28 -4.91
CA LEU A 192 -3.62 -6.13 -5.97
C LEU A 192 -2.49 -6.78 -6.76
N PRO A 193 -2.28 -8.10 -6.71
CA PRO A 193 -1.19 -8.75 -7.41
C PRO A 193 -1.30 -8.62 -8.93
N ASN A 194 -0.16 -8.59 -9.61
CA ASN A 194 -0.13 -8.65 -11.06
C ASN A 194 -0.22 -10.12 -11.49
N PRO A 195 -1.19 -10.52 -12.34
CA PRO A 195 -1.29 -11.90 -12.83
C PRO A 195 -0.06 -12.38 -13.61
N LYS A 196 0.74 -11.44 -14.14
CA LYS A 196 2.01 -11.73 -14.83
C LYS A 196 3.12 -10.84 -14.26
N PRO A 197 3.66 -11.16 -13.06
CA PRO A 197 4.66 -10.33 -12.39
C PRO A 197 5.85 -10.00 -13.29
N GLY A 198 6.20 -8.72 -13.38
CA GLY A 198 7.24 -8.20 -14.28
C GLY A 198 6.72 -7.68 -15.64
N CYS A 199 5.52 -8.10 -16.07
CA CYS A 199 4.85 -7.53 -17.24
C CYS A 199 3.94 -6.37 -16.85
N ARG A 200 4.33 -5.14 -17.20
CA ARG A 200 3.53 -3.94 -16.95
C ARG A 200 2.16 -4.01 -17.62
N SER A 201 2.12 -4.51 -18.86
CA SER A 201 0.90 -4.53 -19.67
C SER A 201 -0.22 -5.37 -19.06
N ALA A 202 0.13 -6.35 -18.21
CA ALA A 202 -0.84 -7.15 -17.47
C ALA A 202 -1.61 -6.35 -16.40
N CYS A 203 -1.12 -5.18 -15.96
CA CYS A 203 -1.86 -4.26 -15.09
C CYS A 203 -2.77 -3.27 -15.84
N LYS A 204 -2.67 -3.19 -17.18
CA LYS A 204 -3.49 -2.28 -18.01
C LYS A 204 -5.00 -2.43 -17.79
N PRO A 205 -5.57 -3.65 -17.66
CA PRO A 205 -7.01 -3.83 -17.44
C PRO A 205 -7.51 -3.14 -16.16
N VAL A 206 -6.68 -3.08 -15.11
CA VAL A 206 -7.01 -2.38 -13.86
C VAL A 206 -7.08 -0.87 -14.07
N ALA A 207 -6.07 -0.31 -14.75
CA ALA A 207 -6.04 1.12 -15.08
C ALA A 207 -7.24 1.53 -15.97
N GLU A 208 -7.58 0.72 -16.98
CA GLU A 208 -8.73 0.96 -17.87
C GLU A 208 -10.07 0.80 -17.17
N PHE A 209 -10.18 -0.15 -16.24
CA PHE A 209 -11.35 -0.31 -15.39
C PHE A 209 -11.63 0.97 -14.62
N TRP A 210 -10.63 1.46 -13.86
CA TRP A 210 -10.77 2.65 -13.04
C TRP A 210 -11.05 3.90 -13.88
N ALA A 211 -10.34 4.11 -15.00
CA ALA A 211 -10.63 5.21 -15.92
C ALA A 211 -12.05 5.17 -16.49
N GLY A 212 -12.56 3.96 -16.78
CA GLY A 212 -13.92 3.75 -17.28
C GLY A 212 -15.02 4.30 -16.37
N LEU A 213 -14.77 4.37 -15.06
CA LEU A 213 -15.77 4.77 -14.05
C LEU A 213 -16.19 6.24 -14.17
N SER A 214 -15.34 7.11 -14.71
CA SER A 214 -15.61 8.54 -14.93
C SER A 214 -16.85 8.79 -15.80
N THR A 215 -17.20 7.82 -16.65
CA THR A 215 -18.31 7.93 -17.61
C THR A 215 -19.61 7.25 -17.17
N LEU A 216 -19.63 6.68 -15.97
CA LEU A 216 -20.75 5.87 -15.46
C LEU A 216 -21.66 6.66 -14.53
N SER A 217 -22.96 6.35 -14.57
CA SER A 217 -23.89 6.77 -13.51
C SER A 217 -23.48 6.13 -12.17
N PRO A 218 -23.89 6.69 -11.01
CA PRO A 218 -23.55 6.11 -9.72
C PRO A 218 -23.95 4.64 -9.57
N SER A 219 -25.15 4.25 -10.01
CA SER A 219 -25.62 2.85 -9.96
C SER A 219 -24.78 1.91 -10.83
N GLN A 220 -24.41 2.33 -12.04
CA GLN A 220 -23.51 1.56 -12.91
C GLN A 220 -22.11 1.44 -12.32
N ARG A 221 -21.63 2.51 -11.68
CA ARG A 221 -20.32 2.54 -11.02
C ARG A 221 -20.29 1.61 -9.81
N GLN A 222 -21.32 1.66 -8.96
CA GLN A 222 -21.51 0.78 -7.81
C GLN A 222 -21.45 -0.68 -8.25
N GLY A 223 -22.28 -1.07 -9.23
CA GLY A 223 -22.32 -2.46 -9.71
C GLY A 223 -21.03 -2.92 -10.39
N LYS A 224 -20.16 -2.02 -10.86
CA LYS A 224 -18.84 -2.38 -11.42
C LYS A 224 -17.76 -2.49 -10.34
N LEU A 225 -17.77 -1.57 -9.38
CA LEU A 225 -16.87 -1.58 -8.23
C LEU A 225 -17.15 -2.79 -7.33
N GLU A 226 -18.42 -3.14 -7.11
CA GLU A 226 -18.79 -4.30 -6.29
C GLU A 226 -18.15 -5.59 -6.84
N LYS A 227 -18.18 -5.77 -8.16
CA LYS A 227 -17.55 -6.92 -8.82
C LYS A 227 -16.04 -6.89 -8.69
N PHE A 228 -15.42 -5.73 -8.89
CA PHE A 228 -13.98 -5.57 -8.74
C PHE A 228 -13.51 -5.88 -7.32
N PHE A 229 -14.28 -5.46 -6.30
CA PHE A 229 -13.92 -5.68 -4.91
C PHE A 229 -14.25 -7.09 -4.39
N TYR A 230 -15.29 -7.76 -4.89
CA TYR A 230 -15.79 -9.02 -4.28
C TYR A 230 -15.90 -10.21 -5.25
N GLU A 231 -15.99 -10.02 -6.56
CA GLU A 231 -16.14 -11.12 -7.53
C GLU A 231 -14.79 -11.59 -8.08
N LYS A 232 -14.49 -12.89 -7.92
CA LYS A 232 -13.33 -13.53 -8.53
C LYS A 232 -13.41 -13.51 -10.06
N ASN A 233 -12.27 -13.28 -10.72
CA ASN A 233 -12.15 -13.25 -12.18
C ASN A 233 -13.04 -12.22 -12.90
N PHE A 234 -13.54 -11.19 -12.19
CA PHE A 234 -14.22 -10.07 -12.85
C PHE A 234 -13.32 -9.40 -13.88
N LEU A 235 -12.05 -9.15 -13.51
CA LEU A 235 -10.98 -8.92 -14.47
C LEU A 235 -10.22 -10.25 -14.67
N PRO A 236 -10.01 -10.70 -15.92
CA PRO A 236 -9.34 -11.98 -16.18
C PRO A 236 -7.96 -12.06 -15.51
N GLY A 237 -7.74 -13.13 -14.74
CA GLY A 237 -6.48 -13.37 -14.04
C GLY A 237 -6.36 -12.72 -12.66
N PHE A 238 -7.32 -11.90 -12.25
CA PHE A 238 -7.28 -11.23 -10.94
C PHE A 238 -8.22 -11.89 -9.92
N ALA A 239 -7.72 -12.01 -8.69
CA ALA A 239 -8.54 -12.20 -7.49
C ALA A 239 -9.39 -10.93 -7.23
N PRO A 240 -10.49 -11.04 -6.46
CA PRO A 240 -11.19 -9.84 -5.99
C PRO A 240 -10.26 -8.99 -5.12
N VAL A 241 -10.43 -7.66 -5.10
CA VAL A 241 -9.60 -6.80 -4.24
C VAL A 241 -9.68 -7.21 -2.77
N VAL A 242 -10.88 -7.56 -2.27
CA VAL A 242 -11.04 -8.13 -0.93
C VAL A 242 -10.71 -9.63 -0.99
N HIS A 243 -9.44 -9.92 -0.76
CA HIS A 243 -8.89 -11.26 -0.59
C HIS A 243 -8.00 -11.28 0.65
N ILE A 244 -8.06 -12.34 1.46
CA ILE A 244 -7.27 -12.47 2.69
C ILE A 244 -5.78 -12.23 2.44
N ASP A 245 -5.22 -12.87 1.42
CA ASP A 245 -3.81 -12.74 1.05
C ASP A 245 -3.40 -11.33 0.59
N HIS A 246 -4.36 -10.43 0.33
CA HIS A 246 -4.05 -9.02 0.02
C HIS A 246 -3.79 -8.20 1.28
N TYR A 247 -3.95 -8.78 2.47
CA TYR A 247 -3.73 -8.14 3.78
C TYR A 247 -2.78 -8.93 4.69
N THR A 248 -2.12 -9.98 4.18
CA THR A 248 -1.11 -10.73 4.93
C THR A 248 0.27 -10.12 4.73
N ALA A 249 1.18 -10.36 5.69
CA ALA A 249 2.57 -9.93 5.58
C ALA A 249 3.33 -10.59 4.41
N LYS A 250 2.91 -11.79 3.98
CA LYS A 250 3.45 -12.45 2.78
C LYS A 250 2.87 -11.92 1.48
N GLY A 251 1.77 -11.17 1.50
CA GLY A 251 0.98 -10.88 0.31
C GLY A 251 0.53 -12.15 -0.44
N VAL A 252 0.26 -12.01 -1.73
CA VAL A 252 -0.01 -13.17 -2.60
C VAL A 252 1.29 -13.81 -3.06
N GLY A 253 1.45 -15.08 -2.73
CA GLY A 253 2.57 -15.91 -3.16
C GLY A 253 2.53 -16.22 -4.66
N SER A 254 3.71 -16.30 -5.27
CA SER A 254 3.89 -16.85 -6.61
C SER A 254 5.23 -17.55 -6.72
N THR A 255 5.43 -18.34 -7.78
CA THR A 255 6.73 -18.91 -8.14
C THR A 255 7.82 -17.86 -8.40
N TYR A 256 7.43 -16.59 -8.52
CA TYR A 256 8.29 -15.43 -8.79
C TYR A 256 8.44 -14.49 -7.58
N GLY A 257 7.96 -14.90 -6.40
CA GLY A 257 7.99 -14.14 -5.15
C GLY A 257 6.61 -13.57 -4.74
N SER A 258 6.58 -12.90 -3.59
CA SER A 258 5.39 -12.18 -3.08
C SER A 258 5.09 -10.93 -3.90
N SER A 259 3.80 -10.66 -4.10
CA SER A 259 3.29 -9.40 -4.68
C SER A 259 3.42 -8.18 -3.74
N GLY A 260 3.87 -8.39 -2.51
CA GLY A 260 3.96 -7.41 -1.43
C GLY A 260 2.76 -7.46 -0.50
N SER A 261 2.96 -7.09 0.76
CA SER A 261 1.88 -7.00 1.76
C SER A 261 0.97 -5.78 1.50
N GLY A 262 -0.35 -5.97 1.51
CA GLY A 262 -1.29 -4.89 1.86
C GLY A 262 -1.51 -4.84 3.37
N GLN A 263 -2.45 -4.02 3.85
CA GLN A 263 -2.60 -3.76 5.28
C GLN A 263 -4.03 -3.36 5.67
N ILE A 264 -4.32 -3.47 6.97
CA ILE A 264 -5.52 -2.90 7.59
C ILE A 264 -5.07 -1.82 8.57
N ARG A 265 -5.75 -0.68 8.59
CA ARG A 265 -5.41 0.42 9.49
C ARG A 265 -6.60 0.94 10.24
N THR A 266 -6.37 1.36 11.48
CA THR A 266 -7.35 2.07 12.29
C THR A 266 -6.89 3.49 12.57
N ASN A 267 -7.83 4.43 12.56
CA ASN A 267 -7.58 5.84 12.86
C ASN A 267 -8.50 6.23 14.02
N GLN A 268 -7.94 6.23 15.23
CA GLN A 268 -8.64 6.05 16.50
C GLN A 268 -8.79 7.37 17.28
N PHE A 269 -10.03 7.75 17.60
CA PHE A 269 -10.33 8.98 18.35
C PHE A 269 -11.17 8.77 19.62
N PHE A 270 -11.52 7.53 20.00
CA PHE A 270 -12.34 7.33 21.21
C PHE A 270 -11.57 7.76 22.46
N GLN A 271 -10.27 7.47 22.49
CA GLN A 271 -9.36 7.90 23.55
C GLN A 271 -8.44 9.01 23.02
N GLN A 272 -7.97 9.90 23.90
CA GLN A 272 -6.84 10.78 23.58
C GLN A 272 -5.53 10.17 24.14
N PRO A 273 -4.38 10.39 23.48
CA PRO A 273 -4.23 11.10 22.20
C PRO A 273 -4.80 10.32 21.01
N TRP A 274 -4.96 10.97 19.86
CA TRP A 274 -5.28 10.27 18.61
C TRP A 274 -4.19 9.26 18.26
N MET A 275 -4.58 8.07 17.78
CA MET A 275 -3.63 7.05 17.33
C MET A 275 -3.99 6.44 15.98
N LEU A 276 -2.97 6.17 15.16
CA LEU A 276 -3.07 5.26 14.03
C LEU A 276 -2.32 3.96 14.32
N LYS A 277 -2.95 2.83 14.01
CA LYS A 277 -2.36 1.50 14.12
C LYS A 277 -2.49 0.70 12.82
N GLU A 278 -1.54 -0.17 12.55
CA GLU A 278 -1.52 -1.06 11.39
C GLU A 278 -1.67 -2.52 11.82
N PHE A 279 -2.32 -3.31 10.97
CA PHE A 279 -2.58 -4.72 11.17
C PHE A 279 -2.37 -5.50 9.87
N HIS A 280 -1.97 -6.76 10.04
CA HIS A 280 -1.95 -7.78 8.99
C HIS A 280 -2.81 -8.96 9.40
N LEU A 281 -3.30 -9.70 8.42
CA LEU A 281 -3.98 -10.96 8.65
C LEU A 281 -2.97 -12.10 8.70
N LEU A 282 -3.19 -13.06 9.60
CA LEU A 282 -2.43 -14.29 9.68
C LEU A 282 -3.38 -15.48 9.65
N LEU A 283 -3.02 -16.49 8.86
CA LEU A 283 -3.65 -17.80 8.89
C LEU A 283 -2.58 -18.85 9.23
N ASP A 284 -2.43 -19.17 10.51
CA ASP A 284 -1.46 -20.13 11.02
C ASP A 284 -2.02 -21.56 11.01
N CYS A 285 -1.56 -22.36 10.06
CA CYS A 285 -1.87 -23.77 9.90
C CYS A 285 -0.79 -24.69 10.47
N GLY A 286 0.03 -24.21 11.42
CA GLY A 286 0.95 -25.06 12.18
C GLY A 286 0.26 -26.16 12.99
N SER A 287 -1.03 -25.96 13.28
CA SER A 287 -1.96 -26.94 13.82
C SER A 287 -3.24 -27.02 12.97
N SER A 288 -4.02 -28.09 13.13
CA SER A 288 -5.34 -28.24 12.52
C SER A 288 -6.43 -28.23 13.61
N PRO A 289 -7.50 -27.41 13.48
CA PRO A 289 -7.74 -26.43 12.42
C PRO A 289 -6.73 -25.28 12.46
N CYS A 290 -6.60 -24.55 11.34
CA CYS A 290 -5.75 -23.36 11.29
C CYS A 290 -6.31 -22.26 12.20
N ALA A 291 -5.43 -21.46 12.78
CA ALA A 291 -5.78 -20.26 13.54
C ALA A 291 -5.77 -19.04 12.62
N PHE A 292 -6.86 -18.29 12.60
CA PHE A 292 -6.93 -16.98 11.95
C PHE A 292 -6.76 -15.88 13.00
N GLU A 293 -5.94 -14.87 12.71
CA GLU A 293 -5.70 -13.76 13.62
C GLU A 293 -5.57 -12.42 12.87
N VAL A 294 -6.02 -11.35 13.53
CA VAL A 294 -5.70 -9.97 13.16
C VAL A 294 -4.50 -9.54 14.00
N VAL A 295 -3.34 -9.40 13.36
CA VAL A 295 -2.06 -9.21 14.03
C VAL A 295 -1.65 -7.74 13.98
N PRO A 296 -1.50 -7.04 15.13
CA PRO A 296 -0.99 -5.67 15.15
C PRO A 296 0.49 -5.63 14.76
N THR A 297 0.86 -4.67 13.92
CA THR A 297 2.22 -4.45 13.41
C THR A 297 2.64 -3.00 13.52
N MET A 298 3.91 -2.71 13.21
CA MET A 298 4.41 -1.34 13.08
C MET A 298 3.65 -0.54 12.03
N VAL A 299 3.57 0.77 12.24
CA VAL A 299 3.03 1.71 11.25
C VAL A 299 4.13 2.03 10.24
N LYS A 300 3.98 1.53 9.02
CA LYS A 300 5.02 1.68 7.99
C LYS A 300 5.25 3.14 7.60
N VAL A 301 6.52 3.49 7.36
CA VAL A 301 6.99 4.84 6.99
C VAL A 301 6.59 5.88 8.05
N ASN A 302 6.71 5.48 9.31
CA ASN A 302 6.48 6.30 10.48
C ASN A 302 7.59 6.00 11.51
N PRO A 303 8.84 6.45 11.27
CA PRO A 303 9.92 6.15 12.19
C PRO A 303 9.61 6.69 13.58
N PHE A 304 10.06 5.98 14.61
CA PHE A 304 9.89 6.44 15.98
C PHE A 304 10.61 7.78 16.19
N GLY A 305 9.88 8.78 16.67
CA GLY A 305 10.33 10.15 16.88
C GLY A 305 11.71 10.33 17.45
N GLU A 306 11.93 9.73 18.62
CA GLU A 306 13.16 9.84 19.41
C GLU A 306 14.42 9.40 18.63
N LEU A 307 14.28 8.69 17.50
CA LEU A 307 15.42 8.36 16.64
C LEU A 307 16.02 9.59 15.94
N TRP A 308 15.29 10.71 15.84
CA TRP A 308 15.77 11.97 15.27
C TRP A 308 16.67 12.76 16.23
N ASP A 309 16.69 12.44 17.53
CA ASP A 309 17.50 13.14 18.54
C ASP A 309 18.94 12.57 18.61
N GLN A 310 19.95 13.43 18.40
CA GLN A 310 21.36 13.06 18.56
C GLN A 310 21.68 12.66 20.01
N GLY A 311 21.03 13.27 21.00
CA GLY A 311 21.21 12.94 22.42
C GLY A 311 20.79 11.50 22.75
N ILE A 312 19.77 10.98 22.07
CA ILE A 312 19.37 9.56 22.19
C ILE A 312 20.45 8.66 21.60
N ALA A 313 21.01 9.01 20.43
CA ALA A 313 22.08 8.27 19.80
C ALA A 313 23.39 8.25 20.63
N ASP A 314 23.70 9.34 21.34
CA ASP A 314 24.89 9.45 22.19
C ASP A 314 24.72 8.81 23.57
N GLY A 315 23.47 8.53 23.98
CA GLY A 315 23.13 7.97 25.27
C GLY A 315 23.43 6.47 25.40
N ALA A 316 23.08 5.93 26.56
CA ALA A 316 23.12 4.48 26.86
C ALA A 316 21.72 3.85 26.98
N GLY A 317 20.69 4.56 26.50
CA GLY A 317 19.30 4.11 26.55
C GLY A 317 19.00 2.95 25.59
N VAL A 318 17.84 2.32 25.76
CA VAL A 318 17.39 1.17 24.95
C VAL A 318 17.29 1.47 23.45
N PHE A 319 17.15 2.76 23.08
CA PHE A 319 17.06 3.21 21.69
C PHE A 319 18.38 3.70 21.09
N ALA A 320 19.47 3.84 21.86
CA ALA A 320 20.69 4.49 21.39
C ALA A 320 21.27 3.86 20.11
N ALA A 321 21.40 2.53 20.09
CA ALA A 321 21.88 1.81 18.90
C ALA A 321 20.93 1.91 17.70
N ARG A 322 19.61 2.04 17.92
CA ARG A 322 18.63 2.23 16.85
C ARG A 322 18.69 3.64 16.29
N ALA A 323 18.82 4.65 17.14
CA ALA A 323 18.97 6.05 16.72
C ALA A 323 20.24 6.23 15.88
N GLN A 324 21.38 5.69 16.35
CA GLN A 324 22.63 5.70 15.57
C GLN A 324 22.47 5.06 14.17
N ALA A 325 21.75 3.93 14.08
CA ALA A 325 21.52 3.25 12.81
C ALA A 325 20.58 4.04 11.88
N PHE A 326 19.47 4.58 12.41
CA PHE A 326 18.52 5.41 11.67
C PHE A 326 19.18 6.66 11.08
N GLN A 327 19.91 7.39 11.94
CA GLN A 327 20.62 8.61 11.56
C GLN A 327 21.69 8.34 10.50
N ALA A 328 22.42 7.23 10.63
CA ALA A 328 23.40 6.80 9.62
C ALA A 328 22.72 6.44 8.29
N ASP A 329 21.57 5.77 8.30
CA ASP A 329 20.84 5.37 7.09
C ASP A 329 20.28 6.57 6.33
N LEU A 330 19.85 7.64 7.02
CA LEU A 330 19.42 8.90 6.37
C LEU A 330 20.57 9.59 5.60
N LEU A 331 21.79 9.51 6.14
CA LEU A 331 22.99 10.16 5.58
C LEU A 331 23.73 9.29 4.57
N ALA A 332 23.46 7.98 4.51
CA ALA A 332 24.17 7.02 3.67
C ALA A 332 23.39 6.66 2.39
N GLY A 333 24.07 6.01 1.44
CA GLY A 333 23.50 5.50 0.19
C GLY A 333 23.62 6.46 -1.00
N THR A 334 23.07 6.05 -2.15
CA THR A 334 23.00 6.89 -3.36
C THR A 334 21.76 6.49 -4.17
N PRO A 335 20.70 7.32 -4.20
CA PRO A 335 20.57 8.59 -3.47
C PRO A 335 20.41 8.38 -1.95
N THR A 336 20.94 9.31 -1.15
CA THR A 336 20.74 9.32 0.32
C THR A 336 19.29 9.67 0.69
N GLY A 337 18.89 9.43 1.94
CA GLY A 337 17.58 9.88 2.45
C GLY A 337 17.39 11.40 2.29
N VAL A 338 18.43 12.18 2.63
CA VAL A 338 18.47 13.65 2.45
C VAL A 338 18.20 14.05 1.00
N GLN A 339 18.86 13.40 0.02
CA GLN A 339 18.67 13.71 -1.40
C GLN A 339 17.25 13.41 -1.90
N GLN A 340 16.60 12.40 -1.32
CA GLN A 340 15.22 12.06 -1.68
C GLN A 340 14.21 13.04 -1.05
N LEU A 341 14.44 13.44 0.21
CA LEU A 341 13.67 14.51 0.84
C LEU A 341 13.78 15.81 0.06
N ALA A 342 14.97 16.13 -0.48
CA ALA A 342 15.23 17.31 -1.28
C ALA A 342 14.65 17.28 -2.72
N SER A 343 13.72 16.37 -3.03
CA SER A 343 13.09 16.30 -4.34
C SER A 343 12.44 17.63 -4.74
N ALA A 344 12.73 18.10 -5.96
CA ALA A 344 12.09 19.29 -6.51
C ALA A 344 10.62 19.06 -6.90
N SER A 345 10.17 17.81 -6.99
CA SER A 345 8.78 17.44 -7.26
C SER A 345 8.06 17.14 -5.96
N PHE A 346 6.87 17.72 -5.78
CA PHE A 346 6.06 17.53 -4.57
C PHE A 346 5.70 16.06 -4.33
N ASP A 347 5.36 15.32 -5.39
CA ASP A 347 5.06 13.88 -5.31
C ASP A 347 6.31 13.02 -5.17
N GLY A 348 7.47 13.59 -5.49
CA GLY A 348 8.77 12.97 -5.31
C GLY A 348 9.34 13.15 -3.90
N ILE A 349 8.72 13.97 -3.04
CA ILE A 349 9.13 14.09 -1.63
C ILE A 349 8.87 12.75 -0.95
N THR A 350 9.94 12.06 -0.58
CA THR A 350 9.94 10.74 0.05
C THR A 350 11.30 10.47 0.66
N TYR A 351 11.41 9.43 1.46
CA TYR A 351 12.68 8.84 1.88
C TYR A 351 12.43 7.41 2.33
N PRO A 352 13.43 6.52 2.24
CA PRO A 352 13.29 5.17 2.72
C PRO A 352 13.37 5.17 4.25
N VAL A 353 12.43 4.47 4.87
CA VAL A 353 12.45 4.14 6.30
C VAL A 353 12.56 2.63 6.39
N ASP A 354 13.60 2.13 7.05
CA ASP A 354 13.69 0.72 7.36
C ASP A 354 12.59 0.36 8.37
N LEU A 355 11.96 -0.80 8.18
CA LEU A 355 10.88 -1.28 9.04
C LEU A 355 11.32 -1.44 10.51
N LEU A 356 12.62 -1.63 10.79
CA LEU A 356 13.18 -1.60 12.14
C LEU A 356 12.94 -0.26 12.87
N PHE A 357 12.87 0.83 12.12
CA PHE A 357 12.74 2.17 12.67
C PHE A 357 11.28 2.59 12.85
N ASP A 358 10.35 1.92 12.15
CA ASP A 358 8.93 2.22 12.22
C ASP A 358 8.35 1.99 13.63
N ALA A 359 7.68 3.02 14.13
CA ALA A 359 7.03 3.00 15.42
C ALA A 359 5.88 1.98 15.45
N ALA A 360 5.51 1.56 16.66
CA ALA A 360 4.39 0.68 16.87
C ALA A 360 3.03 1.33 16.52
N GLU A 361 2.98 2.65 16.64
CA GLU A 361 1.78 3.47 16.49
C GLU A 361 2.21 4.88 16.06
N SER A 362 1.31 5.62 15.42
CA SER A 362 1.52 7.03 15.11
C SER A 362 0.58 7.88 15.97
N GLU A 363 1.12 8.93 16.56
CA GLU A 363 0.48 9.79 17.56
C GLU A 363 0.66 11.26 17.19
N ALA A 364 -0.43 12.04 17.24
CA ALA A 364 -0.42 13.40 16.69
C ALA A 364 -0.65 14.53 17.70
N GLN A 365 -0.50 14.35 19.02
CA GLN A 365 -0.96 15.37 19.98
C GLN A 365 0.10 16.00 20.89
N ASN A 366 0.09 17.34 20.87
CA ASN A 366 0.61 18.35 21.81
C ASN A 366 2.05 18.19 22.34
N GLY A 367 2.94 19.08 21.87
CA GLY A 367 4.09 19.63 22.59
C GLY A 367 5.29 18.71 22.81
N ASP A 368 5.03 17.42 23.05
CA ASP A 368 6.03 16.37 23.26
C ASP A 368 5.70 15.12 22.40
N ALA A 369 4.86 15.27 21.36
CA ALA A 369 4.41 14.17 20.54
C ALA A 369 5.62 13.48 19.88
N PRO A 370 5.74 12.14 19.95
CA PRO A 370 6.86 11.45 19.32
C PRO A 370 6.90 11.71 17.81
N ASP A 371 5.79 11.96 17.14
CA ASP A 371 5.81 12.22 15.69
C ASP A 371 6.12 13.68 15.29
N ASP A 372 6.41 14.60 16.24
CA ASP A 372 6.99 15.92 15.90
C ASP A 372 8.50 15.79 15.69
N PHE A 373 8.89 15.29 14.51
CA PHE A 373 10.31 15.07 14.22
C PHE A 373 11.14 16.34 14.27
N LEU A 374 10.54 17.52 14.03
CA LEU A 374 11.27 18.79 14.07
C LEU A 374 11.60 19.18 15.51
N ASP A 375 10.62 19.12 16.42
CA ASP A 375 10.88 19.35 17.84
C ASP A 375 11.97 18.41 18.37
N VAL A 376 11.85 17.11 18.06
CA VAL A 376 12.80 16.10 18.53
C VAL A 376 14.20 16.31 17.95
N PHE A 377 14.30 16.65 16.66
CA PHE A 377 15.57 16.95 16.01
C PHE A 377 16.29 18.14 16.67
N ASP A 378 15.54 19.16 17.08
CA ASP A 378 16.06 20.40 17.67
C ASP A 378 16.40 20.30 19.18
N ARG A 379 15.93 19.24 19.88
CA ARG A 379 16.26 19.01 21.31
C ARG A 379 17.77 18.99 21.57
N SER A 380 18.52 18.41 20.65
CA SER A 380 19.98 18.38 20.68
C SER A 380 20.58 19.58 19.93
N SER A 381 20.44 20.77 20.48
CA SER A 381 21.00 22.04 19.95
C SER A 381 22.53 22.11 19.79
N ALA A 382 23.26 21.02 20.03
CA ALA A 382 24.69 20.96 19.78
C ALA A 382 24.92 20.81 18.28
N ALA A 383 25.58 21.78 17.65
CA ALA A 383 26.00 21.76 16.24
C ALA A 383 27.09 20.70 15.95
N THR A 384 26.88 19.46 16.39
CA THR A 384 27.77 18.31 16.31
C THR A 384 26.97 17.04 16.00
N GLY A 385 27.61 16.02 15.44
CA GLY A 385 26.96 14.74 15.15
C GLY A 385 25.89 14.84 14.06
N PHE A 386 24.81 14.07 14.21
CA PHE A 386 23.73 13.95 13.22
C PHE A 386 23.12 15.29 12.83
N HIS A 387 22.84 16.18 13.79
CA HIS A 387 22.25 17.49 13.48
C HIS A 387 23.13 18.29 12.53
N ALA A 388 24.45 18.35 12.78
CA ALA A 388 25.41 19.05 11.93
C ALA A 388 25.57 18.38 10.55
N ASP A 389 25.70 17.05 10.52
CA ASP A 389 25.88 16.30 9.29
C ASP A 389 24.64 16.37 8.39
N PHE A 390 23.45 16.27 8.98
CA PHE A 390 22.17 16.43 8.28
C PHE A 390 22.00 17.85 7.76
N SER A 391 22.32 18.87 8.57
CA SER A 391 22.26 20.28 8.15
C SER A 391 23.21 20.59 6.99
N ALA A 392 24.43 20.06 7.03
CA ALA A 392 25.39 20.20 5.93
C ALA A 392 24.90 19.51 4.66
N ALA A 393 24.36 18.29 4.77
CA ALA A 393 23.78 17.56 3.66
C ALA A 393 22.55 18.27 3.07
N ALA A 394 21.67 18.83 3.91
CA ALA A 394 20.51 19.61 3.49
C ALA A 394 20.94 20.85 2.69
N THR A 395 21.91 21.60 3.22
CA THR A 395 22.45 22.81 2.56
C THR A 395 23.03 22.48 1.19
N ALA A 396 23.71 21.33 1.03
CA ALA A 396 24.24 20.88 -0.25
C ALA A 396 23.14 20.60 -1.30
N THR A 397 21.89 20.42 -0.88
CA THR A 397 20.72 20.25 -1.77
C THR A 397 19.91 21.54 -1.97
N GLY A 398 20.30 22.65 -1.32
CA GLY A 398 19.59 23.93 -1.40
C GLY A 398 18.41 24.07 -0.44
N PHE A 399 18.31 23.22 0.59
CA PHE A 399 17.28 23.26 1.63
C PHE A 399 17.89 23.53 3.00
N THR A 400 17.10 24.01 3.95
CA THR A 400 17.47 23.99 5.37
C THR A 400 17.22 22.61 5.97
N ALA A 401 17.84 22.32 7.13
CA ALA A 401 17.58 21.09 7.87
C ALA A 401 16.08 20.98 8.21
N ASP A 402 15.51 22.04 8.79
CA ASP A 402 14.10 22.12 9.20
C ASP A 402 13.15 21.84 8.04
N GLN A 403 13.46 22.33 6.83
CA GLN A 403 12.64 22.06 5.65
C GLN A 403 12.64 20.57 5.27
N LEU A 404 13.79 19.90 5.37
CA LEU A 404 13.88 18.47 5.07
C LEU A 404 13.29 17.61 6.19
N VAL A 405 13.45 18.00 7.46
CA VAL A 405 12.78 17.34 8.59
C VAL A 405 11.27 17.53 8.47
N GLY A 406 10.79 18.73 8.15
CA GLY A 406 9.37 19.00 7.88
C GLY A 406 8.81 18.18 6.72
N ARG A 407 9.60 17.96 5.66
CA ARG A 407 9.26 17.01 4.59
C ARG A 407 9.17 15.56 5.08
N ALA A 408 10.06 15.15 5.98
CA ALA A 408 10.02 13.81 6.58
C ALA A 408 8.79 13.65 7.49
N THR A 409 8.50 14.65 8.34
CA THR A 409 7.28 14.70 9.17
C THR A 409 6.04 14.60 8.30
N ALA A 410 5.98 15.33 7.18
CA ALA A 410 4.86 15.26 6.25
C ALA A 410 4.63 13.86 5.63
N GLN A 411 5.64 12.99 5.61
CA GLN A 411 5.49 11.59 5.17
C GLN A 411 4.99 10.66 6.29
N SER A 412 5.10 11.07 7.55
CA SER A 412 4.58 10.30 8.69
C SER A 412 3.05 10.35 8.70
N CYS A 413 2.42 9.39 9.40
CA CYS A 413 0.96 9.35 9.47
C CYS A 413 0.42 10.58 10.20
N ALA A 414 1.01 10.90 11.35
CA ALA A 414 0.66 12.08 12.11
C ALA A 414 0.86 13.37 11.30
N GLY A 415 2.03 13.57 10.67
CA GLY A 415 2.32 14.79 9.93
C GLY A 415 1.44 15.01 8.70
N CYS A 416 1.02 13.93 8.02
CA CYS A 416 0.05 14.02 6.94
C CYS A 416 -1.34 14.44 7.44
N HIS A 417 -1.77 13.92 8.59
CA HIS A 417 -3.10 14.15 9.16
C HIS A 417 -3.22 15.47 9.93
N GLN A 418 -2.21 15.85 10.71
CA GLN A 418 -2.16 17.08 11.52
C GLN A 418 -1.01 18.00 11.11
N PRO A 419 -0.89 18.40 9.83
CA PRO A 419 0.27 19.14 9.34
C PRO A 419 0.45 20.50 10.04
N ALA A 420 -0.65 21.15 10.45
CA ALA A 420 -0.59 22.42 11.16
C ALA A 420 -0.14 22.30 12.63
N GLY A 421 -0.06 21.07 13.16
CA GLY A 421 0.28 20.78 14.55
C GLY A 421 1.75 20.46 14.81
N PHE A 422 2.59 20.34 13.77
CA PHE A 422 4.01 19.99 13.90
C PHE A 422 4.91 21.14 13.49
N GLY A 423 5.80 21.57 14.38
CA GLY A 423 6.66 22.73 14.21
C GLY A 423 6.05 24.08 14.64
N PRO A 424 6.79 25.19 14.51
CA PRO A 424 6.39 26.49 15.04
C PRO A 424 5.18 27.10 14.30
N SER A 425 4.40 27.93 15.01
CA SER A 425 3.25 28.75 14.56
C SER A 425 2.69 28.43 13.15
N GLY A 426 1.81 27.43 13.07
CA GLY A 426 1.17 26.96 11.82
C GLY A 426 1.81 25.71 11.20
N GLY A 427 2.92 25.25 11.78
CA GLY A 427 3.55 23.97 11.50
C GLY A 427 3.95 23.80 10.02
N LEU A 428 3.74 22.59 9.49
CA LEU A 428 4.03 22.26 8.09
C LEU A 428 3.19 23.06 7.09
N THR A 429 2.11 23.71 7.54
CA THR A 429 1.23 24.52 6.67
C THR A 429 1.69 25.97 6.52
N SER A 430 2.68 26.39 7.32
CA SER A 430 3.25 27.72 7.25
C SER A 430 4.10 27.94 5.99
N PRO A 431 4.14 29.17 5.43
CA PRO A 431 4.98 29.48 4.27
C PRO A 431 6.44 29.12 4.51
N GLY A 432 7.07 28.47 3.53
CA GLY A 432 8.47 28.05 3.58
C GLY A 432 8.78 26.81 4.43
N ALA A 433 7.80 26.22 5.12
CA ALA A 433 8.00 25.12 6.07
C ALA A 433 8.59 23.84 5.46
N ILE A 434 8.36 23.60 4.16
CA ILE A 434 8.93 22.44 3.45
C ILE A 434 9.86 22.86 2.30
N GLY A 435 10.09 24.16 2.11
CA GLY A 435 10.82 24.69 0.95
C GLY A 435 10.17 24.38 -0.40
N ASN A 436 10.67 24.98 -1.48
CA ASN A 436 10.03 24.90 -2.79
C ASN A 436 9.92 23.46 -3.34
N ALA A 437 8.72 23.10 -3.78
CA ALA A 437 8.40 21.88 -4.50
C ALA A 437 7.40 22.17 -5.62
N THR A 438 7.61 21.56 -6.78
CA THR A 438 6.79 21.75 -7.98
C THR A 438 5.68 20.71 -8.02
N LEU A 439 4.45 21.17 -8.23
CA LEU A 439 3.27 20.36 -8.46
C LEU A 439 3.19 19.91 -9.92
N VAL A 440 2.31 18.94 -10.18
CA VAL A 440 2.13 18.36 -11.52
C VAL A 440 1.63 19.35 -12.58
N ASP A 441 1.00 20.45 -12.17
CA ASP A 441 0.55 21.53 -13.05
C ASP A 441 1.64 22.59 -13.33
N GLY A 442 2.86 22.38 -12.79
CA GLY A 442 3.99 23.29 -12.93
C GLY A 442 4.01 24.43 -11.91
N THR A 443 3.01 24.55 -11.04
CA THR A 443 3.03 25.54 -9.95
C THR A 443 3.98 25.10 -8.84
N THR A 444 4.49 26.06 -8.06
CA THR A 444 5.38 25.79 -6.92
C THR A 444 4.63 26.04 -5.61
N ARG A 445 4.88 25.16 -4.62
CA ARG A 445 4.45 25.34 -3.22
C ARG A 445 5.64 25.14 -2.30
N ASP A 446 5.62 25.82 -1.16
CA ASP A 446 6.66 25.75 -0.13
C ASP A 446 6.09 25.39 1.26
N SER A 447 4.81 25.04 1.32
CA SER A 447 4.10 24.55 2.50
C SER A 447 3.31 23.27 2.19
N TRP A 448 3.05 22.47 3.23
CA TRP A 448 2.23 21.27 3.13
C TRP A 448 0.73 21.63 3.12
N PRO A 449 -0.09 20.99 2.27
CA PRO A 449 -1.51 21.31 2.18
C PRO A 449 -2.31 20.81 3.40
N ASN A 450 -3.42 21.50 3.68
CA ASN A 450 -4.30 21.19 4.80
C ASN A 450 -5.08 19.88 4.61
N SER A 451 -5.27 19.14 5.71
CA SER A 451 -6.30 18.11 5.86
C SER A 451 -7.69 18.76 6.08
N LEU A 452 -8.75 17.97 6.32
CA LEU A 452 -10.05 18.48 6.81
C LEU A 452 -10.01 18.66 8.33
N GLY A 453 -9.08 19.49 8.80
CA GLY A 453 -8.75 19.67 10.22
C GLY A 453 -7.95 18.51 10.83
N PHE A 454 -8.20 17.28 10.40
CA PHE A 454 -7.39 16.11 10.78
C PHE A 454 -7.45 14.97 9.74
N VAL A 455 -8.65 14.65 9.24
CA VAL A 455 -8.85 13.53 8.30
C VAL A 455 -8.81 13.99 6.85
N HIS A 456 -8.55 13.09 5.92
CA HIS A 456 -8.56 13.43 4.48
C HIS A 456 -9.90 13.16 3.79
N VAL A 457 -10.78 12.37 4.40
CA VAL A 457 -12.18 12.19 4.01
C VAL A 457 -13.02 12.23 5.28
N SER A 458 -14.10 13.00 5.25
CA SER A 458 -15.00 13.11 6.39
C SER A 458 -15.95 11.93 6.44
N GLU A 459 -16.27 11.49 7.65
CA GLU A 459 -17.34 10.54 7.95
C GLU A 459 -18.75 11.16 7.82
N GLN A 460 -18.84 12.48 7.65
CA GLN A 460 -20.09 13.23 7.56
C GLN A 460 -20.39 13.60 6.11
N LEU A 461 -21.63 13.38 5.68
CA LEU A 461 -22.07 13.76 4.34
C LEU A 461 -22.28 15.27 4.21
N SER A 462 -21.83 15.83 3.09
CA SER A 462 -22.21 17.16 2.62
C SER A 462 -22.93 17.00 1.28
N GLY A 463 -24.26 17.18 1.30
CA GLY A 463 -25.10 16.85 0.14
C GLY A 463 -25.06 15.34 -0.15
N THR A 464 -24.51 14.96 -1.30
CA THR A 464 -24.42 13.55 -1.74
C THR A 464 -23.01 12.96 -1.65
N GLU A 465 -22.06 13.69 -1.09
CA GLU A 465 -20.64 13.31 -1.07
C GLU A 465 -20.06 13.43 0.33
N PHE A 466 -19.12 12.56 0.65
CA PHE A 466 -18.25 12.72 1.80
C PHE A 466 -17.14 13.72 1.42
N PRO A 467 -17.03 14.88 2.09
CA PRO A 467 -16.00 15.87 1.78
C PRO A 467 -14.60 15.26 1.86
N ILE A 468 -13.71 15.72 0.97
CA ILE A 468 -12.30 15.37 0.94
C ILE A 468 -11.42 16.61 1.13
N SER A 469 -10.23 16.42 1.71
CA SER A 469 -9.34 17.52 2.08
C SER A 469 -8.78 18.32 0.90
N PRO A 470 -8.40 19.60 1.11
CA PRO A 470 -7.62 20.37 0.15
C PRO A 470 -6.36 19.65 -0.31
N ALA A 471 -5.65 18.95 0.60
CA ALA A 471 -4.51 18.12 0.24
C ALA A 471 -4.82 17.08 -0.86
N LEU A 472 -5.98 16.41 -0.77
CA LEU A 472 -6.40 15.49 -1.82
C LEU A 472 -6.79 16.22 -3.10
N VAL A 473 -7.62 17.25 -3.00
CA VAL A 473 -8.18 17.96 -4.17
C VAL A 473 -7.11 18.70 -4.96
N ASP A 474 -6.24 19.44 -4.28
CA ASP A 474 -5.34 20.41 -4.90
C ASP A 474 -3.98 19.82 -5.27
N VAL A 475 -3.59 18.71 -4.63
CA VAL A 475 -2.23 18.16 -4.74
C VAL A 475 -2.25 16.70 -5.17
N PHE A 476 -2.78 15.80 -4.34
CA PHE A 476 -2.55 14.37 -4.55
C PHE A 476 -3.42 13.76 -5.65
N LEU A 477 -4.70 14.13 -5.77
CA LEU A 477 -5.56 13.61 -6.84
C LEU A 477 -5.16 14.09 -8.24
N PRO A 478 -4.78 15.37 -8.46
CA PRO A 478 -4.19 15.81 -9.72
C PRO A 478 -2.97 15.00 -10.14
N SER A 479 -2.07 14.70 -9.20
CA SER A 479 -0.89 13.87 -9.46
C SER A 479 -1.27 12.44 -9.84
N ARG A 480 -2.13 11.79 -9.04
CA ARG A 480 -2.61 10.42 -9.29
C ARG A 480 -3.33 10.32 -10.64
N LYS A 481 -4.09 11.36 -11.02
CA LYS A 481 -4.73 11.47 -12.33
C LYS A 481 -3.70 11.52 -13.45
N THR A 482 -2.67 12.34 -13.33
CA THR A 482 -1.60 12.42 -14.32
C THR A 482 -0.85 11.10 -14.44
N ASN A 483 -0.57 10.44 -13.32
CA ASN A 483 0.02 9.11 -13.31
C ASN A 483 -0.86 8.10 -14.07
N LEU A 484 -2.14 8.00 -13.72
CA LEU A 484 -3.09 7.09 -14.38
C LEU A 484 -3.15 7.36 -15.89
N VAL A 485 -3.26 8.62 -16.31
CA VAL A 485 -3.29 9.00 -17.73
C VAL A 485 -1.99 8.60 -18.44
N THR A 486 -0.84 8.86 -17.82
CA THR A 486 0.47 8.46 -18.36
C THR A 486 0.53 6.95 -18.59
N ARG A 487 0.19 6.15 -17.57
CA ARG A 487 0.15 4.67 -17.66
C ARG A 487 -0.83 4.18 -18.72
N LEU A 488 -1.95 4.88 -18.89
CA LEU A 488 -2.96 4.58 -19.90
C LEU A 488 -2.53 4.97 -21.32
N GLN A 489 -1.61 5.92 -21.48
CA GLN A 489 -1.07 6.34 -22.78
C GLN A 489 0.11 5.48 -23.24
N GLU A 490 0.81 4.81 -22.33
CA GLU A 490 1.86 3.85 -22.70
C GLU A 490 1.32 2.71 -23.56
N GLU A 491 2.16 2.17 -24.45
CA GLU A 491 1.80 1.02 -25.29
C GLU A 491 1.34 -0.17 -24.44
N THR A 492 0.44 -0.98 -24.98
CA THR A 492 0.09 -2.27 -24.38
C THR A 492 0.83 -3.36 -25.16
N CYS A 493 1.67 -4.13 -24.49
CA CYS A 493 2.53 -5.14 -25.10
C CYS A 493 2.10 -6.54 -24.68
N ALA A 494 2.33 -7.52 -25.56
CA ALA A 494 2.20 -8.91 -25.20
C ALA A 494 3.15 -9.25 -24.04
N CYS A 495 2.69 -10.01 -23.04
CA CYS A 495 3.60 -10.50 -22.00
C CYS A 495 4.35 -11.74 -22.47
N LYS A 496 5.67 -11.77 -22.31
CA LYS A 496 6.51 -12.94 -22.58
C LYS A 496 7.11 -13.49 -21.30
N GLN A 497 7.35 -14.80 -21.26
CA GLN A 497 8.02 -15.45 -20.16
C GLN A 497 9.54 -15.27 -20.24
N THR A 498 10.16 -15.07 -19.08
CA THR A 498 11.63 -14.92 -18.95
C THR A 498 12.33 -16.26 -18.68
N PHE A 499 11.56 -17.27 -18.26
CA PHE A 499 12.03 -18.60 -17.85
C PHE A 499 13.16 -18.52 -16.81
N ALA A 500 13.14 -17.50 -15.94
CA ALA A 500 14.22 -17.22 -15.00
C ALA A 500 14.52 -18.38 -14.03
N SER A 501 13.53 -19.24 -13.76
CA SER A 501 13.66 -20.41 -12.88
C SER A 501 14.22 -21.67 -13.56
N LEU A 502 14.32 -21.70 -14.90
CA LEU A 502 14.81 -22.87 -15.63
C LEU A 502 16.36 -22.92 -15.69
N PRO A 503 16.97 -24.13 -15.66
CA PRO A 503 18.41 -24.27 -15.86
C PRO A 503 18.81 -23.91 -17.30
N GLY A 504 20.06 -23.49 -17.50
CA GLY A 504 20.56 -22.91 -18.75
C GLY A 504 20.10 -23.61 -20.05
N PRO A 505 20.36 -24.92 -20.25
CA PRO A 505 19.95 -25.62 -21.47
C PRO A 505 18.42 -25.66 -21.69
N ALA A 506 17.65 -25.93 -20.63
CA ALA A 506 16.19 -25.95 -20.69
C ALA A 506 15.62 -24.55 -20.94
N ARG A 507 16.24 -23.53 -20.33
CA ARG A 507 15.90 -22.12 -20.53
C ARG A 507 16.10 -21.70 -21.99
N THR A 508 17.24 -22.02 -22.59
CA THR A 508 17.51 -21.73 -24.01
C THR A 508 16.47 -22.40 -24.91
N LYS A 509 16.21 -23.69 -24.69
CA LYS A 509 15.19 -24.44 -25.44
C LYS A 509 13.79 -23.83 -25.30
N ALA A 510 13.40 -23.43 -24.09
CA ALA A 510 12.11 -22.79 -23.82
C ALA A 510 11.99 -21.42 -24.52
N MET A 511 13.07 -20.63 -24.52
CA MET A 511 13.13 -19.37 -25.25
C MET A 511 12.99 -19.56 -26.77
N GLU A 512 13.68 -20.53 -27.37
CA GLU A 512 13.53 -20.87 -28.80
C GLU A 512 12.09 -21.27 -29.16
N ILE A 513 11.45 -22.08 -28.30
CA ILE A 513 10.06 -22.49 -28.49
C ILE A 513 9.13 -21.26 -28.44
N GLN A 514 9.32 -20.39 -27.43
CA GLN A 514 8.55 -19.16 -27.27
C GLN A 514 8.74 -18.21 -28.46
N GLU A 515 9.95 -18.03 -28.97
CA GLU A 515 10.22 -17.17 -30.13
C GLU A 515 9.48 -17.66 -31.38
N ARG A 516 9.51 -18.97 -31.64
CA ARG A 516 8.81 -19.58 -32.78
C ARG A 516 7.28 -19.42 -32.71
N ILE A 517 6.70 -19.57 -31.52
CA ILE A 517 5.26 -19.36 -31.30
C ILE A 517 4.94 -17.86 -31.37
N GLY A 518 5.78 -17.02 -30.76
CA GLY A 518 5.68 -15.57 -30.80
C GLY A 518 5.66 -15.03 -32.22
N ALA A 519 6.46 -15.59 -33.13
CA ALA A 519 6.45 -15.22 -34.55
C ALA A 519 5.07 -15.43 -35.22
N ARG A 520 4.36 -16.51 -34.88
CA ARG A 520 2.99 -16.76 -35.38
C ARG A 520 1.98 -15.79 -34.78
N THR A 521 2.07 -15.57 -33.47
CA THR A 521 1.18 -14.64 -32.76
C THR A 521 1.39 -13.20 -33.23
N LYS A 522 2.63 -12.84 -33.55
CA LYS A 522 3.02 -11.51 -34.04
C LYS A 522 2.23 -11.10 -35.29
N GLU A 523 2.01 -11.99 -36.26
CA GLU A 523 1.22 -11.67 -37.45
C GLU A 523 -0.22 -11.25 -37.11
N ARG A 524 -0.84 -11.93 -36.14
CA ARG A 524 -2.19 -11.63 -35.64
C ARG A 524 -2.22 -10.31 -34.86
N ILE A 525 -1.19 -10.05 -34.07
CA ILE A 525 -1.03 -8.77 -33.35
C ILE A 525 -0.79 -7.63 -34.33
N ASP A 526 0.04 -7.80 -35.36
CA ASP A 526 0.26 -6.79 -36.38
C ASP A 526 -1.03 -6.50 -37.17
N ALA A 527 -1.89 -7.51 -37.39
CA ALA A 527 -3.22 -7.30 -37.96
C ALA A 527 -4.13 -6.49 -37.02
N LEU A 528 -4.11 -6.77 -35.71
CA LEU A 528 -4.82 -6.00 -34.70
C LEU A 528 -4.30 -4.55 -34.64
N ARG A 529 -2.97 -4.36 -34.69
CA ARG A 529 -2.32 -3.05 -34.75
C ARG A 529 -2.78 -2.24 -35.95
N ARG A 530 -2.78 -2.82 -37.16
CA ARG A 530 -3.30 -2.15 -38.37
C ARG A 530 -4.78 -1.76 -38.24
N ARG A 531 -5.60 -2.57 -37.55
CA ARG A 531 -7.00 -2.24 -37.26
C ARG A 531 -7.11 -1.08 -36.26
N ALA A 532 -6.28 -1.08 -35.22
CA ALA A 532 -6.20 0.00 -34.24
C ALA A 532 -5.80 1.32 -34.92
N GLU A 533 -4.74 1.31 -35.73
CA GLU A 533 -4.25 2.46 -36.51
C GLU A 533 -5.35 3.05 -37.40
N LYS A 534 -6.09 2.20 -38.14
CA LYS A 534 -7.23 2.65 -38.95
C LYS A 534 -8.31 3.33 -38.11
N SER A 535 -8.56 2.82 -36.91
CA SER A 535 -9.52 3.41 -35.96
C SER A 535 -8.99 4.73 -35.36
N MET A 536 -7.68 4.92 -35.33
CA MET A 536 -7.00 6.12 -34.83
C MET A 536 -6.85 7.24 -35.86
N VAL A 537 -7.08 6.99 -37.17
CA VAL A 537 -7.11 8.07 -38.18
C VAL A 537 -8.22 9.09 -37.88
N ARG A 538 -9.33 8.61 -37.30
CA ARG A 538 -10.43 9.44 -36.80
C ARG A 538 -10.91 8.86 -35.48
N PRO A 539 -10.19 9.12 -34.38
CA PRO A 539 -10.55 8.54 -33.09
C PRO A 539 -11.90 9.11 -32.64
N PRO A 540 -12.71 8.34 -31.89
CA PRO A 540 -13.92 8.87 -31.28
C PRO A 540 -13.61 10.10 -30.43
N ARG A 541 -14.37 11.19 -30.63
CA ARG A 541 -14.25 12.38 -29.78
C ARG A 541 -14.92 12.19 -28.42
N ASP A 542 -15.91 11.30 -28.35
CA ASP A 542 -16.59 10.96 -27.11
C ASP A 542 -15.67 10.12 -26.20
N PRO A 543 -15.35 10.59 -24.98
CA PRO A 543 -14.50 9.85 -24.04
C PRO A 543 -15.00 8.43 -23.75
N LYS A 544 -16.33 8.22 -23.71
CA LYS A 544 -16.91 6.91 -23.44
C LYS A 544 -16.63 5.93 -24.57
N GLN A 545 -16.82 6.35 -25.82
CA GLN A 545 -16.45 5.53 -27.00
C GLN A 545 -14.93 5.27 -27.06
N LEU A 546 -14.11 6.25 -26.71
CA LEU A 546 -12.65 6.11 -26.69
C LEU A 546 -12.17 5.08 -25.64
N LEU A 547 -12.67 5.16 -24.42
CA LEU A 547 -12.38 4.20 -23.35
C LEU A 547 -12.92 2.79 -23.69
N LYS A 548 -14.05 2.71 -24.41
CA LYS A 548 -14.57 1.44 -24.92
C LYS A 548 -13.61 0.83 -25.95
N LEU A 549 -13.17 1.60 -26.94
CA LEU A 549 -12.23 1.15 -27.97
C LEU A 549 -10.92 0.65 -27.35
N ARG A 550 -10.38 1.36 -26.36
CA ARG A 550 -9.19 0.95 -25.60
C ARG A 550 -9.36 -0.43 -24.98
N ARG A 551 -10.45 -0.64 -24.22
CA ARG A 551 -10.76 -1.94 -23.61
C ARG A 551 -10.93 -3.05 -24.64
N GLU A 552 -11.56 -2.78 -25.78
CA GLU A 552 -11.74 -3.76 -26.86
C GLU A 552 -10.38 -4.17 -27.47
N LEU A 553 -9.48 -3.22 -27.69
CA LEU A 553 -8.12 -3.48 -28.17
C LEU A 553 -7.31 -4.29 -27.13
N GLY A 554 -7.35 -3.87 -25.86
CA GLY A 554 -6.69 -4.58 -24.76
C GLY A 554 -7.19 -6.01 -24.59
N SER A 555 -8.52 -6.22 -24.61
CA SER A 555 -9.13 -7.56 -24.55
C SER A 555 -8.71 -8.42 -25.75
N SER A 556 -8.72 -7.85 -26.95
CA SER A 556 -8.30 -8.58 -28.17
C SER A 556 -6.84 -9.01 -28.08
N LEU A 557 -5.96 -8.17 -27.55
CA LEU A 557 -4.56 -8.53 -27.32
C LEU A 557 -4.42 -9.62 -26.25
N ALA A 558 -5.13 -9.50 -25.13
CA ALA A 558 -5.13 -10.52 -24.07
C ALA A 558 -5.63 -11.89 -24.54
N ASP A 559 -6.60 -11.92 -25.47
CA ASP A 559 -7.09 -13.17 -26.06
C ASP A 559 -6.05 -13.80 -27.01
N LEU A 560 -5.33 -12.98 -27.78
CA LEU A 560 -4.20 -13.44 -28.60
C LEU A 560 -3.07 -13.99 -27.73
N GLU A 561 -2.71 -13.29 -26.66
CA GLU A 561 -1.72 -13.75 -25.68
C GLU A 561 -2.11 -15.10 -25.08
N ARG A 562 -3.35 -15.22 -24.58
CA ARG A 562 -3.85 -16.47 -23.98
C ARG A 562 -3.78 -17.64 -24.94
N SER A 563 -4.14 -17.42 -26.21
CA SER A 563 -4.01 -18.42 -27.26
C SER A 563 -2.54 -18.83 -27.46
N GLY A 564 -1.62 -17.87 -27.48
CA GLY A 564 -0.18 -18.14 -27.61
C GLY A 564 0.39 -18.86 -26.38
N GLU A 565 -0.04 -18.51 -25.18
CA GLU A 565 0.37 -19.17 -23.93
C GLU A 565 -0.10 -20.62 -23.86
N GLN A 566 -1.32 -20.92 -24.31
CA GLN A 566 -1.83 -22.30 -24.40
C GLN A 566 -1.03 -23.14 -25.41
N GLU A 567 -0.57 -22.52 -26.50
CA GLU A 567 0.31 -23.17 -27.47
C GLU A 567 1.71 -23.39 -26.91
N LEU A 568 2.26 -22.37 -26.21
CA LEU A 568 3.56 -22.45 -25.54
C LEU A 568 3.57 -23.55 -24.48
N ALA A 569 2.57 -23.59 -23.61
CA ALA A 569 2.46 -24.63 -22.58
C ALA A 569 2.48 -26.04 -23.18
N ARG A 570 1.73 -26.27 -24.27
CA ARG A 570 1.73 -27.57 -24.97
C ARG A 570 3.11 -27.91 -25.55
N ALA A 571 3.73 -26.96 -26.25
CA ALA A 571 5.03 -27.16 -26.88
C ALA A 571 6.18 -27.38 -25.86
N LEU A 572 6.10 -26.76 -24.68
CA LEU A 572 7.05 -26.99 -23.60
C LEU A 572 6.91 -28.40 -23.03
N VAL A 573 5.68 -28.88 -22.82
CA VAL A 573 5.43 -30.26 -22.39
C VAL A 573 5.97 -31.26 -23.42
N GLU A 574 5.74 -31.04 -24.72
CA GLU A 574 6.30 -31.88 -25.80
C GLU A 574 7.84 -31.88 -25.82
N ALA A 575 8.47 -30.80 -25.34
CA ALA A 575 9.91 -30.69 -25.22
C ALA A 575 10.47 -31.24 -23.89
N ASN A 576 9.64 -31.91 -23.07
CA ASN A 576 9.97 -32.35 -21.71
C ASN A 576 10.44 -31.22 -20.78
N ILE A 577 9.92 -30.01 -20.98
CA ILE A 577 10.16 -28.86 -20.11
C ILE A 577 8.93 -28.68 -19.23
N THR A 578 9.04 -29.12 -17.98
CA THR A 578 7.99 -28.89 -16.98
C THR A 578 8.13 -27.49 -16.42
N MET A 579 7.04 -26.73 -16.48
CA MET A 579 6.93 -25.46 -15.78
C MET A 579 5.94 -25.59 -14.64
N ALA A 580 6.25 -24.92 -13.53
CA ALA A 580 5.22 -24.70 -12.52
C ALA A 580 4.07 -23.91 -13.16
N PRO A 581 2.80 -24.20 -12.81
CA PRO A 581 1.65 -23.49 -13.35
C PRO A 581 1.84 -21.98 -13.26
N HIS A 582 1.55 -21.28 -14.36
CA HIS A 582 1.49 -19.82 -14.37
C HIS A 582 0.15 -19.40 -13.81
N GLY A 583 0.14 -18.94 -12.57
CA GLY A 583 -1.04 -18.37 -11.95
C GLY A 583 -0.67 -17.69 -10.66
N LEU A 584 -1.34 -16.59 -10.37
CA LEU A 584 -1.53 -16.20 -8.98
C LEU A 584 -2.21 -17.38 -8.29
N ASP A 585 -1.63 -17.86 -7.19
CA ASP A 585 -2.36 -18.79 -6.36
C ASP A 585 -3.49 -18.02 -5.70
N VAL A 586 -4.69 -18.18 -6.28
CA VAL A 586 -5.93 -17.59 -5.79
C VAL A 586 -6.58 -18.46 -4.72
N THR A 587 -5.89 -19.51 -4.26
CA THR A 587 -6.23 -20.20 -3.03
C THR A 587 -5.55 -19.50 -1.87
N VAL A 588 -6.23 -19.46 -0.73
CA VAL A 588 -5.70 -18.85 0.49
C VAL A 588 -4.35 -19.46 0.82
N GLN A 589 -3.35 -18.62 1.08
CA GLN A 589 -1.99 -19.07 1.37
C GLN A 589 -1.81 -19.28 2.88
N PRO A 590 -1.85 -20.53 3.37
CA PRO A 590 -1.63 -20.78 4.79
C PRO A 590 -0.18 -20.50 5.19
N ASP A 591 -0.02 -20.14 6.44
CA ASP A 591 1.27 -20.00 7.09
C ASP A 591 1.52 -21.13 8.09
N ARG A 592 2.77 -21.25 8.54
CA ARG A 592 3.14 -22.13 9.62
C ARG A 592 4.08 -21.39 10.55
N VAL A 593 3.59 -21.06 11.73
CA VAL A 593 4.41 -20.43 12.77
C VAL A 593 5.07 -21.53 13.60
N GLU A 594 6.39 -21.47 13.74
CA GLU A 594 7.14 -22.43 14.52
C GLU A 594 7.12 -22.07 16.02
N GLY A 595 7.12 -23.10 16.88
CA GLY A 595 7.31 -22.91 18.32
C GLY A 595 6.14 -22.27 19.07
N VAL A 596 4.91 -22.33 18.53
CA VAL A 596 3.68 -21.77 19.14
C VAL A 596 3.19 -22.55 20.37
N ALA A 597 3.99 -23.48 20.91
CA ALA A 597 3.67 -24.17 22.15
C ALA A 597 3.91 -23.24 23.35
N GLY A 598 3.02 -23.28 24.34
CA GLY A 598 3.12 -22.47 25.56
C GLY A 598 1.77 -21.89 25.99
N ASP A 599 1.82 -20.89 26.88
CA ASP A 599 0.62 -20.12 27.22
C ASP A 599 0.13 -19.26 26.03
N ALA A 600 -1.14 -18.88 26.05
CA ALA A 600 -1.77 -18.14 24.95
C ALA A 600 -1.09 -16.79 24.65
N LYS A 601 -0.54 -16.11 25.66
CA LYS A 601 0.16 -14.84 25.49
C LYS A 601 1.48 -15.04 24.74
N GLN A 602 2.24 -16.07 25.09
CA GLN A 602 3.47 -16.42 24.35
C GLN A 602 3.18 -16.85 22.91
N ALA A 603 2.12 -17.62 22.68
CA ALA A 603 1.71 -18.03 21.34
C ALA A 603 1.44 -16.81 20.44
N ARG A 604 0.69 -15.82 20.94
CA ARG A 604 0.40 -14.58 20.23
C ARG A 604 1.65 -13.73 20.01
N ALA A 605 2.50 -13.55 21.02
CA ALA A 605 3.77 -12.82 20.86
C ALA A 605 4.65 -13.44 19.75
N ARG A 606 4.68 -14.77 19.62
CA ARG A 606 5.43 -15.46 18.56
C ARG A 606 4.82 -15.24 17.17
N ARG A 607 3.49 -15.31 17.05
CA ARG A 607 2.79 -15.00 15.79
C ARG A 607 3.02 -13.57 15.34
N GLN A 608 2.99 -12.62 16.29
CA GLN A 608 3.33 -11.22 16.01
C GLN A 608 4.76 -11.08 15.50
N GLN A 609 5.73 -11.69 16.18
CA GLN A 609 7.12 -11.65 15.74
C GLN A 609 7.31 -12.27 14.35
N HIS A 610 6.63 -13.40 14.07
CA HIS A 610 6.67 -14.04 12.76
C HIS A 610 6.15 -13.14 11.63
N VAL A 611 5.05 -12.41 11.88
CA VAL A 611 4.53 -11.41 10.92
C VAL A 611 5.54 -10.28 10.72
N LEU A 612 6.16 -9.76 11.79
CA LEU A 612 7.20 -8.73 11.69
C LEU A 612 8.43 -9.21 10.89
N ASP A 613 8.87 -10.45 11.11
CA ASP A 613 9.99 -11.05 10.39
C ASP A 613 9.69 -11.22 8.89
N GLN A 614 8.44 -11.53 8.54
CA GLN A 614 8.01 -11.60 7.14
C GLN A 614 8.01 -10.24 6.46
N LEU A 615 7.48 -9.22 7.15
CA LEU A 615 7.50 -7.85 6.66
C LEU A 615 8.94 -7.38 6.45
N ALA A 616 9.83 -7.65 7.40
CA ALA A 616 11.26 -7.34 7.30
C ALA A 616 11.98 -8.09 6.15
N ALA A 617 11.47 -9.26 5.75
CA ALA A 617 12.00 -10.00 4.60
C ALA A 617 11.49 -9.47 3.25
N GLU A 618 10.44 -8.64 3.22
CA GLU A 618 10.00 -7.99 1.99
C GLU A 618 10.96 -6.84 1.61
N PRO A 619 11.37 -6.72 0.33
CA PRO A 619 12.18 -5.58 -0.08
C PRO A 619 11.35 -4.29 0.06
N PRO A 620 12.00 -3.15 0.40
CA PRO A 620 11.35 -1.85 0.40
C PRO A 620 10.62 -1.61 -0.92
N ARG A 621 9.35 -1.21 -0.81
CA ARG A 621 8.49 -1.00 -1.96
C ARG A 621 8.84 0.34 -2.60
N ARG A 622 9.45 0.29 -3.78
CA ARG A 622 9.50 1.44 -4.68
C ARG A 622 8.35 1.37 -5.68
N THR A 623 7.59 2.43 -5.77
CA THR A 623 6.42 2.53 -6.64
C THR A 623 6.81 2.96 -8.06
N VAL A 624 5.87 2.90 -9.01
CA VAL A 624 6.05 3.31 -10.41
C VAL A 624 6.21 4.82 -10.59
N ASN A 625 5.91 5.63 -9.58
CA ASN A 625 6.27 7.05 -9.54
C ASN A 625 7.61 7.30 -8.81
N GLY A 626 8.32 6.24 -8.39
CA GLY A 626 9.62 6.33 -7.75
C GLY A 626 9.57 6.64 -6.25
N SER A 627 8.37 6.76 -5.67
CA SER A 627 8.13 7.05 -4.27
C SER A 627 8.27 5.79 -3.39
N PHE A 628 8.60 6.00 -2.10
CA PHE A 628 8.49 4.99 -1.04
C PHE A 628 7.19 5.14 -0.25
N ARG A 629 6.27 6.00 -0.72
CA ARG A 629 4.98 6.22 -0.06
C ARG A 629 4.18 4.93 0.06
N VAL A 630 3.62 4.77 1.24
CA VAL A 630 2.58 3.80 1.58
C VAL A 630 1.18 4.46 1.65
N HIS A 631 1.08 5.81 1.65
CA HIS A 631 -0.18 6.56 1.83
C HIS A 631 -0.55 7.57 0.76
#